data_AF-A0A5N9GLP7-F1
#
_entry.id   AF-A0A5N9GLP7-F1
#
_cell.length_a   1.000
_cell.length_b   1.000
_cell.length_c   1.000
_cell.angle_alpha   90.00
_cell.angle_beta   90.00
_cell.angle_gamma   90.00
#
_symmetry.space_group_name_H-M   'P 1'
#
loop_
_entity.id
_entity.type
_entity.pdbx_description
1 polymer ?
#
loop_
_entity_poly.entity_id
_entity_poly.type
_entity_poly.pdbx_seq_one_letter_code
_entity_poly.pdbx_strand_id
1 'polypeptide(L)'
;MGSTRATGLSKVPAFLDAIKFHESIFALPFAYVGMLLAANGLPTLSKFIWITIAMVGARTVGMVANRVIDRHIDARNPRASSRHIPAGILGSKDLIIPAFISFLIFMFAAYKLNVLSFILAPLAVGYLIFYPFTKRFTWTANL
;
A
#
# COMPACT_ATOMS: atom_id res chain seq x y z
N MET A 1 1.97 5.75 30.83
CA MET A 1 3.09 4.91 30.34
C MET A 1 3.56 5.48 29.02
N GLY A 2 4.81 5.98 28.99
CA GLY A 2 5.34 6.78 27.88
C GLY A 2 5.44 5.96 26.59
N SER A 3 4.78 6.44 25.53
CA SER A 3 4.94 5.91 24.17
C SER A 3 6.33 6.32 23.68
N THR A 4 7.31 5.44 23.84
CA THR A 4 8.67 5.63 23.33
C THR A 4 8.59 5.65 21.82
N ARG A 5 8.69 6.83 21.20
CA ARG A 5 8.77 6.97 19.74
C ARG A 5 9.90 6.09 19.22
N ALA A 6 9.60 5.23 18.24
CA ALA A 6 10.62 4.43 17.59
C ALA A 6 11.67 5.37 16.96
N THR A 7 12.96 5.17 17.24
CA THR A 7 14.08 5.95 16.72
C THR A 7 14.92 5.12 15.75
N GLY A 8 15.29 5.73 14.62
CA GLY A 8 16.20 5.13 13.63
C GLY A 8 15.76 3.76 13.11
N LEU A 9 16.61 2.74 13.33
CA LEU A 9 16.43 1.36 12.84
C LEU A 9 15.23 0.62 13.43
N SER A 10 14.72 1.00 14.60
CA SER A 10 13.52 0.42 15.20
C SER A 10 12.22 0.77 14.43
N LYS A 11 12.27 1.76 13.53
CA LYS A 11 11.15 2.12 12.66
C LYS A 11 10.92 1.14 11.52
N VAL A 12 11.95 0.41 11.08
CA VAL A 12 11.86 -0.54 9.96
C VAL A 12 10.94 -1.73 10.26
N PRO A 13 11.10 -2.46 11.37
CA PRO A 13 10.17 -3.55 11.71
C PRO A 13 8.75 -3.02 11.98
N ALA A 14 8.62 -1.88 12.66
CA ALA A 14 7.32 -1.24 12.87
C ALA A 14 6.65 -0.80 11.55
N PHE A 15 7.44 -0.40 10.55
CA PHE A 15 6.96 -0.09 9.21
C PHE A 15 6.54 -1.35 8.44
N LEU A 16 7.31 -2.44 8.52
CA LEU A 16 6.96 -3.72 7.90
C LEU A 16 5.68 -4.33 8.51
N ASP A 17 5.52 -4.23 9.83
CA ASP A 17 4.28 -4.58 10.52
C ASP A 17 3.14 -3.62 10.18
N ALA A 18 3.45 -2.34 9.95
CA ALA A 18 2.46 -1.38 9.49
C ALA A 18 1.99 -1.63 8.05
N ILE A 19 2.83 -2.18 7.18
CA ILE A 19 2.44 -2.60 5.83
C ILE A 19 1.74 -3.97 5.87
N LYS A 20 1.88 -4.70 6.98
CA LYS A 20 1.45 -6.09 7.11
C LYS A 20 1.87 -6.88 5.87
N PHE A 21 3.17 -6.96 5.64
CA PHE A 21 3.77 -7.55 4.43
C PHE A 21 3.20 -8.93 4.06
N HIS A 22 2.84 -9.75 5.05
CA HIS A 22 2.15 -11.03 4.89
C HIS A 22 0.86 -10.94 4.07
N GLU A 23 0.09 -9.85 4.19
CA GLU A 23 -1.15 -9.62 3.45
C GLU A 23 -0.92 -9.32 1.97
N SER A 24 0.27 -8.84 1.61
CA SER A 24 0.65 -8.66 0.21
C SER A 24 0.88 -9.99 -0.49
N ILE A 25 1.35 -11.03 0.22
CA ILE A 25 1.55 -12.37 -0.34
C ILE A 25 0.22 -12.97 -0.82
N PHE A 26 -0.87 -12.74 -0.07
CA PHE A 26 -2.21 -13.20 -0.47
C PHE A 26 -2.77 -12.46 -1.68
N ALA A 27 -2.25 -11.28 -2.02
CA ALA A 27 -2.68 -10.53 -3.19
C ALA A 27 -1.99 -11.00 -4.49
N LEU A 28 -0.77 -11.57 -4.39
CA LEU A 28 0.05 -11.98 -5.53
C LEU A 28 -0.64 -12.98 -6.48
N PRO A 29 -1.39 -14.00 -6.02
CA PRO A 29 -2.10 -14.91 -6.92
C PRO A 29 -3.04 -14.19 -7.88
N PHE A 30 -3.74 -13.15 -7.42
CA PHE A 30 -4.67 -12.38 -8.27
C PHE A 30 -3.93 -11.62 -9.38
N ALA A 31 -2.76 -11.04 -9.08
CA ALA A 31 -1.95 -10.40 -10.09
C ALA A 31 -1.37 -11.42 -11.09
N TYR A 32 -0.99 -12.61 -10.64
CA TYR A 32 -0.49 -13.67 -11.53
C TYR A 32 -1.58 -14.24 -12.43
N VAL A 33 -2.82 -14.37 -11.95
CA VAL A 33 -3.96 -14.73 -12.81
C VAL A 33 -4.18 -13.66 -13.88
N GLY A 34 -4.17 -12.37 -13.51
CA GLY A 34 -4.27 -11.28 -14.48
C GLY A 34 -3.12 -11.28 -15.50
N MET A 35 -1.90 -11.57 -15.05
CA MET A 35 -0.74 -11.72 -15.92
C MET A 35 -0.92 -12.87 -16.92
N LEU A 36 -1.37 -14.03 -16.47
CA LEU A 36 -1.59 -15.20 -17.32
C LEU A 36 -2.72 -14.97 -18.34
N LEU A 37 -3.80 -14.30 -17.93
CA LEU A 37 -4.90 -13.95 -18.83
C LEU A 37 -4.51 -12.91 -19.88
N ALA A 38 -3.66 -11.94 -19.50
CA ALA A 38 -3.17 -10.91 -20.41
C ALA A 38 -2.01 -11.40 -21.30
N ALA A 39 -1.32 -12.46 -20.88
CA ALA A 39 -0.23 -13.04 -21.65
C ALA A 39 -0.81 -13.96 -22.73
N ASN A 40 -0.76 -13.53 -23.99
CA ASN A 40 -0.93 -14.40 -25.16
C ASN A 40 0.29 -15.36 -25.30
N GLY A 41 0.62 -16.12 -24.24
CA GLY A 41 1.81 -16.99 -24.15
C GLY A 41 2.37 -17.10 -22.72
N LEU A 42 3.54 -17.73 -22.55
CA LEU A 42 4.21 -17.82 -21.25
C LEU A 42 4.82 -16.46 -20.85
N PRO A 43 4.46 -15.89 -19.68
CA PRO A 43 5.05 -14.64 -19.22
C PRO A 43 6.53 -14.85 -18.85
N THR A 44 7.38 -13.94 -19.32
CA THR A 44 8.81 -13.94 -18.99
C THR A 44 9.02 -13.75 -17.49
N LEU A 45 10.02 -14.43 -16.90
CA LEU A 45 10.39 -14.30 -15.49
C LEU A 45 10.62 -12.84 -15.05
N SER A 46 11.13 -12.00 -15.96
CA SER A 46 11.27 -10.56 -15.70
C SER A 46 9.93 -9.88 -15.41
N LYS A 47 8.87 -10.17 -16.18
CA LYS A 47 7.53 -9.60 -15.97
C LYS A 47 6.97 -10.04 -14.61
N PHE A 48 7.18 -11.30 -14.25
CA PHE A 48 6.77 -11.83 -12.95
C PHE A 48 7.39 -11.01 -11.80
N ILE A 49 8.71 -10.82 -11.81
CA ILE A 49 9.43 -10.05 -10.79
C ILE A 49 8.90 -8.61 -10.70
N TRP A 50 8.76 -7.94 -11.84
CA TRP A 50 8.27 -6.55 -11.85
C TRP A 50 6.81 -6.43 -11.40
N ILE A 51 5.94 -7.40 -11.71
CA ILE A 51 4.56 -7.45 -11.22
C ILE A 51 4.52 -7.62 -9.71
N THR A 52 5.34 -8.51 -9.16
CA THR A 52 5.45 -8.71 -7.70
C THR A 52 5.88 -7.40 -7.02
N ILE A 53 6.91 -6.73 -7.55
CA ILE A 53 7.40 -5.44 -7.01
C ILE A 53 6.30 -4.37 -7.11
N ALA A 54 5.63 -4.28 -8.26
CA ALA A 54 4.54 -3.32 -8.46
C ALA A 54 3.39 -3.56 -7.47
N MET A 55 2.98 -4.81 -7.26
CA MET A 55 1.87 -5.14 -6.37
C MET A 55 2.19 -4.82 -4.91
N VAL A 56 3.40 -5.17 -4.45
CA VAL A 56 3.85 -4.85 -3.09
C VAL A 56 3.93 -3.33 -2.90
N GLY A 57 4.46 -2.59 -3.89
CA GLY A 57 4.54 -1.13 -3.86
C GLY A 57 3.16 -0.48 -3.80
N ALA A 58 2.24 -0.85 -4.69
CA ALA A 58 0.88 -0.34 -4.72
C ALA A 58 0.11 -0.60 -3.42
N ARG A 59 0.23 -1.82 -2.87
CA ARG A 59 -0.45 -2.17 -1.61
C ARG A 59 0.12 -1.40 -0.41
N THR A 60 1.43 -1.17 -0.39
CA THR A 60 2.09 -0.33 0.61
C THR A 60 1.55 1.10 0.57
N VAL A 61 1.47 1.70 -0.62
CA VAL A 61 0.93 3.06 -0.81
C VAL A 61 -0.53 3.13 -0.35
N GLY A 62 -1.37 2.20 -0.79
CA GLY A 62 -2.79 2.17 -0.40
C GLY A 62 -2.99 1.98 1.10
N MET A 63 -2.22 1.09 1.74
CA MET A 63 -2.34 0.86 3.19
C MET A 63 -1.88 2.08 3.99
N VAL A 64 -0.78 2.74 3.59
CA VAL A 64 -0.34 3.96 4.24
C VAL A 64 -1.34 5.10 4.03
N ALA A 65 -1.84 5.29 2.81
CA ALA A 65 -2.85 6.30 2.51
C ALA A 65 -4.10 6.11 3.37
N ASN A 66 -4.65 4.89 3.42
CA ASN A 66 -5.78 4.53 4.28
C ASN A 66 -5.50 4.90 5.74
N ARG A 67 -4.34 4.51 6.29
CA ARG A 67 -4.01 4.77 7.71
C ARG A 67 -3.78 6.25 8.00
N VAL A 68 -3.19 7.01 7.07
CA VAL A 68 -2.94 8.46 7.24
C VAL A 68 -4.25 9.25 7.15
N ILE A 69 -5.13 8.92 6.21
CA ILE A 69 -6.42 9.59 6.00
C ILE A 69 -7.40 9.24 7.13
N ASP A 70 -7.52 7.96 7.47
CA ASP A 70 -8.46 7.48 8.50
C ASP A 70 -7.94 7.71 9.93
N ARG A 71 -6.76 8.32 10.12
CA ARG A 71 -6.13 8.49 11.45
C ARG A 71 -7.04 9.13 12.49
N HIS A 72 -7.86 10.09 12.09
CA HIS A 72 -8.77 10.82 12.98
C HIS A 72 -10.01 10.01 13.34
N ILE A 73 -10.40 9.08 12.47
CA ILE A 73 -11.55 8.18 12.66
C ILE A 73 -11.10 6.98 13.50
N ASP A 74 -9.96 6.38 13.16
CA ASP A 74 -9.34 5.28 13.91
C ASP A 74 -9.00 5.68 15.36
N ALA A 75 -8.58 6.94 15.60
CA ALA A 75 -8.32 7.44 16.95
C ALA A 75 -9.57 7.51 17.84
N ARG A 76 -10.78 7.56 17.26
CA ARG A 76 -12.06 7.58 18.01
C ARG A 76 -12.64 6.18 18.24
N ASN A 77 -12.08 5.14 17.60
CA ASN A 77 -12.60 3.78 17.69
C ASN A 77 -11.79 2.96 18.72
N PRO A 78 -12.41 2.46 19.80
CA PRO A 78 -11.73 1.65 20.83
C PRO A 78 -11.04 0.39 20.26
N ARG A 79 -11.52 -0.15 19.14
CA ARG A 79 -10.92 -1.30 18.44
C ARG A 79 -9.65 -0.97 17.64
N ALA A 80 -9.45 0.29 17.25
CA ALA A 80 -8.35 0.73 16.41
C ALA A 80 -7.30 1.59 17.16
N SER A 81 -7.53 1.87 18.44
CA SER A 81 -6.64 2.71 19.26
C SER A 81 -5.25 2.10 19.50
N SER A 82 -5.11 0.77 19.34
CA SER A 82 -3.83 0.05 19.42
C SER A 82 -2.99 0.14 18.15
N ARG A 83 -3.49 0.76 17.07
CA ARG A 83 -2.72 0.94 15.83
C ARG A 83 -1.61 1.98 16.02
N HIS A 84 -0.48 1.75 15.35
CA HIS A 84 0.74 2.55 15.46
C HIS A 84 0.58 4.07 15.26
N ILE A 85 -0.37 4.53 14.43
CA ILE A 85 -0.65 5.95 14.20
C ILE A 85 -1.43 6.58 15.38
N PRO A 86 -2.59 6.06 15.81
CA PRO A 86 -3.28 6.58 16.99
C PRO A 86 -2.52 6.35 18.31
N ALA A 87 -1.66 5.32 18.40
CA ALA A 87 -0.79 5.07 19.56
C ALA A 87 0.43 6.02 19.65
N GLY A 88 0.64 6.89 18.65
CA GLY A 88 1.73 7.89 18.64
C GLY A 88 3.14 7.33 18.46
N ILE A 89 3.25 6.04 18.10
CA ILE A 89 4.53 5.33 17.95
C ILE A 89 5.25 5.76 16.65
N LEU A 90 4.48 6.05 15.59
CA LEU A 90 4.96 6.53 14.29
C LEU A 90 4.22 7.82 13.89
N GLY A 91 4.95 8.88 13.57
CA GLY A 91 4.35 10.10 13.03
C GLY A 91 3.82 9.88 11.61
N SER A 92 2.81 10.64 11.18
CA SER A 92 2.30 10.55 9.80
C SER A 92 3.41 10.73 8.76
N LYS A 93 4.40 11.59 9.05
CA LYS A 93 5.57 11.82 8.20
C LYS A 93 6.49 10.58 8.07
N ASP A 94 6.60 9.78 9.13
CA ASP A 94 7.42 8.55 9.14
C ASP A 94 6.84 7.45 8.24
N LEU A 95 5.54 7.50 7.95
CA LEU A 95 4.87 6.59 7.03
C LEU A 95 4.81 7.14 5.60
N ILE A 96 4.67 8.46 5.44
CA ILE A 96 4.60 9.11 4.13
C ILE A 96 5.92 8.96 3.36
N ILE A 97 7.08 9.10 4.03
CA ILE A 97 8.39 8.96 3.37
C ILE A 97 8.55 7.58 2.70
N PRO A 98 8.39 6.45 3.41
CA PRO A 98 8.54 5.14 2.78
C PRO A 98 7.35 4.78 1.87
N ALA A 99 6.17 5.37 2.05
CA ALA A 99 5.10 5.27 1.06
C ALA A 99 5.46 5.98 -0.25
N PHE A 100 6.10 7.15 -0.19
CA PHE A 100 6.58 7.86 -1.36
C PHE A 100 7.68 7.06 -2.08
N ILE A 101 8.61 6.46 -1.33
CA ILE A 101 9.62 5.55 -1.89
C ILE A 101 8.93 4.34 -2.58
N SER A 102 7.93 3.75 -1.93
CA SER A 102 7.17 2.62 -2.50
C SER A 102 6.37 3.02 -3.75
N PHE A 103 5.86 4.25 -3.80
CA PHE A 103 5.22 4.82 -4.97
C PHE A 103 6.20 4.98 -6.13
N LEU A 104 7.42 5.47 -5.88
CA LEU A 104 8.46 5.57 -6.91
C LEU A 104 8.86 4.18 -7.43
N ILE A 105 9.00 3.20 -6.55
CA ILE A 105 9.28 1.80 -6.93
C ILE A 105 8.13 1.24 -7.77
N PHE A 106 6.89 1.49 -7.40
CA PHE A 106 5.70 1.09 -8.17
C PHE A 106 5.67 1.71 -9.57
N MET A 107 5.90 3.02 -9.67
CA MET A 107 5.94 3.73 -10.95
C MET A 107 7.08 3.21 -11.84
N PHE A 108 8.26 2.95 -11.26
CA PHE A 108 9.39 2.38 -11.99
C PHE A 108 9.11 0.95 -12.47
N ALA A 109 8.49 0.12 -11.64
CA ALA A 109 8.07 -1.23 -12.03
C ALA A 109 7.02 -1.20 -13.15
N ALA A 110 6.04 -0.28 -13.07
CA ALA A 110 5.03 -0.08 -14.12
C ALA A 110 5.68 0.35 -15.46
N TYR A 111 6.66 1.24 -15.41
CA TYR A 111 7.44 1.65 -16.59
C TYR A 111 8.20 0.48 -17.22
N LYS A 112 8.76 -0.42 -16.40
CA LYS A 112 9.47 -1.62 -16.88
C LYS A 112 8.56 -2.71 -17.43
N LEU A 113 7.28 -2.70 -17.06
CA LEU A 113 6.28 -3.64 -17.59
C LEU A 113 5.88 -3.28 -19.01
N ASN A 114 5.28 -2.10 -19.17
CA ASN A 114 4.71 -1.62 -20.43
C ASN A 114 4.30 -0.14 -20.29
N VAL A 115 4.32 0.60 -21.39
CA VAL A 115 3.86 2.00 -21.46
C VAL A 115 2.40 2.12 -21.03
N LEU A 116 1.55 1.16 -21.39
CA LEU A 116 0.15 1.13 -20.98
C LEU A 116 0.01 1.02 -19.45
N SER A 117 0.76 0.12 -18.82
CA SER A 117 0.77 -0.03 -17.36
C SER A 117 1.26 1.23 -16.66
N PHE A 118 2.23 1.94 -17.24
CA PHE A 118 2.71 3.22 -16.72
C PHE A 118 1.67 4.34 -16.79
N ILE A 119 0.88 4.42 -17.86
CA ILE A 119 -0.22 5.39 -18.00
C ILE A 119 -1.34 5.09 -16.98
N LEU A 120 -1.65 3.81 -16.75
CA LEU A 120 -2.67 3.41 -15.77
C LEU A 120 -2.19 3.45 -14.30
N ALA A 121 -0.88 3.37 -14.05
CA ALA A 121 -0.32 3.39 -12.70
C ALA A 121 -0.75 4.61 -11.84
N PRO A 122 -0.67 5.87 -12.31
CA PRO A 122 -1.15 7.01 -11.54
C PRO A 122 -2.66 6.97 -11.31
N LEU A 123 -3.44 6.44 -12.26
CA LEU A 123 -4.88 6.24 -12.07
C LEU A 123 -5.18 5.22 -10.97
N ALA A 124 -4.45 4.10 -10.95
CA ALA A 124 -4.58 3.08 -9.91
C ALA A 124 -4.22 3.61 -8.52
N VAL A 125 -3.16 4.41 -8.41
CA VAL A 125 -2.78 5.06 -7.14
C VAL A 125 -3.82 6.10 -6.74
N GLY A 126 -4.34 6.88 -7.70
CA GLY A 126 -5.45 7.80 -7.47
C GLY A 126 -6.66 7.08 -6.88
N TYR A 127 -7.04 5.93 -7.43
CA TYR A 127 -8.11 5.09 -6.91
C TYR A 127 -7.83 4.62 -5.47
N LEU A 128 -6.62 4.13 -5.19
CA LEU A 128 -6.22 3.68 -3.85
C LEU A 128 -6.28 4.81 -2.81
N ILE A 129 -5.94 6.04 -3.20
CA ILE A 129 -6.01 7.22 -2.33
C ILE A 129 -7.46 7.69 -2.17
N PHE A 130 -8.28 7.59 -3.22
CA PHE A 130 -9.67 8.04 -3.21
C PHE A 130 -10.59 7.09 -2.43
N TYR A 131 -10.31 5.78 -2.45
CA TYR A 131 -11.09 4.76 -1.73
C TYR A 131 -11.40 5.10 -0.26
N PRO A 132 -10.44 5.46 0.62
CA PRO A 132 -10.75 5.80 2.00
C PRO A 132 -11.64 7.04 2.15
N PHE A 133 -11.64 7.98 1.20
CA PHE A 133 -12.60 9.09 1.22
C PHE A 133 -14.03 8.64 0.92
N THR A 134 -14.22 7.60 0.10
CA THR A 134 -15.56 7.07 -0.19
C THR A 134 -16.24 6.44 1.03
N LYS A 135 -15.46 5.89 1.98
CA LYS A 135 -15.99 5.42 3.28
C LYS A 135 -16.68 6.51 4.10
N ARG A 136 -16.39 7.78 3.83
CA ARG A 136 -16.97 8.93 4.53
C ARG A 136 -18.32 9.36 3.97
N PHE A 137 -18.60 9.05 2.72
CA PHE A 137 -19.77 9.58 2.00
C PHE A 137 -20.81 8.53 1.65
N THR A 138 -20.46 7.24 1.55
CA THR A 138 -21.41 6.24 1.04
C THR A 138 -21.22 4.85 1.65
N TRP A 139 -22.34 4.17 1.95
CA TRP A 139 -22.39 2.76 2.39
C TRP A 139 -21.96 1.75 1.29
N THR A 140 -21.75 2.22 0.06
CA THR A 140 -21.32 1.42 -1.11
C THR A 140 -19.83 1.10 -1.12
N ALA A 141 -19.05 1.47 -0.09
CA ALA A 141 -17.61 1.18 0.00
C ALA A 141 -17.25 -0.32 0.10
N ASN A 142 -18.25 -1.20 0.15
CA ASN A 142 -18.13 -2.66 0.11
C ASN A 142 -18.33 -3.27 -1.29
N LEU A 143 -18.70 -2.46 -2.31
CA LEU A 143 -18.80 -2.88 -3.71
C LEU A 143 -17.46 -2.69 -4.42
#